data_AF-A0A0Q5LL21-F1
#
_entry.id   AF-A0A0Q5LL21-F1
#
_cell.length_a   1.000
_cell.length_b   1.000
_cell.length_c   1.000
_cell.angle_alpha   90.00
_cell.angle_beta   90.00
_cell.angle_gamma   90.00
#
_symmetry.space_group_name_H-M   'P 1'
#
loop_
_entity.id
_entity.type
_entity.pdbx_description
1 polymer ?
#
loop_
_entity_poly.entity_id
_entity_poly.type
_entity_poly.pdbx_seq_one_letter_code
_entity_poly.pdbx_strand_id
1 'polypeptide(L)'
;MSSLSRSRRLLPLAAVAAAAALLFTGCAGEPSPVTKAVAGAAPVAQPKNATVSGIQPATGSVSGGTVTITGTNLEKVASVQVGGQAAAITQATTDKVVVTVPAAQNFAAGAVPVAVADSAGKAVPTDGKTFTYQVVSPVDQQLAYAMAHWNNYNTAQYGDLNPVGGDCANFVSQTLVARGWQMNSDWYNHDAAADWSPAWGYVPAMDTYFRENAAKLGLTEYSFDQRDKIKLGDIVMFDWNDNDSLDHVQIVTGVHNDNGKITIQMAGHNEDNDYRDLDHTITVEHPGAIGHFWSLSK
;
A
#
# COMPACT_ATOMS: atom_id res chain seq x y z
N MET A 1 6.60 40.69 55.41
CA MET A 1 5.27 40.46 56.02
C MET A 1 4.82 39.06 55.62
N SER A 2 5.29 37.98 56.25
CA SER A 2 4.83 37.37 57.50
C SER A 2 3.35 36.93 57.49
N SER A 3 3.10 35.61 57.30
CA SER A 3 2.05 34.82 57.97
C SER A 3 2.11 33.37 57.42
N LEU A 4 2.78 32.41 58.04
CA LEU A 4 2.37 31.56 59.18
C LEU A 4 1.19 30.59 58.92
N SER A 5 1.56 29.30 58.86
CA SER A 5 1.00 28.17 59.62
C SER A 5 -0.47 27.75 59.42
N ARG A 6 -0.67 26.49 58.99
CA ARG A 6 -1.21 25.46 59.90
C ARG A 6 -1.08 24.04 59.34
N SER A 7 -0.19 23.28 59.97
CA SER A 7 -0.12 21.83 59.92
C SER A 7 -1.27 21.22 60.74
N ARG A 8 -1.95 20.19 60.22
CA ARG A 8 -2.74 19.27 61.04
C ARG A 8 -2.21 17.85 60.85
N ARG A 9 -1.41 17.42 61.83
CA ARG A 9 -1.12 16.01 62.12
C ARG A 9 -2.34 15.41 62.82
N LEU A 10 -2.79 14.23 62.37
CA LEU A 10 -3.66 13.34 63.13
C LEU A 10 -3.08 11.92 62.98
N LEU A 11 -2.73 11.34 64.13
CA LEU A 11 -2.28 9.98 64.41
C LEU A 11 -2.79 9.68 65.84
N PRO A 12 -2.92 8.42 66.27
CA PRO A 12 -3.70 7.31 65.71
C PRO A 12 -4.75 6.82 66.74
N LEU A 13 -5.78 6.08 66.32
CA LEU A 13 -6.55 5.24 67.26
C LEU A 13 -5.99 3.81 67.20
N ALA A 14 -5.30 3.42 68.27
CA ALA A 14 -4.94 2.04 68.55
C ALA A 14 -6.16 1.32 69.14
N ALA A 15 -6.66 0.30 68.45
CA ALA A 15 -7.60 -0.65 69.00
C ALA A 15 -6.83 -1.89 69.47
N VAL A 16 -6.83 -2.09 70.79
CA VAL A 16 -6.31 -3.28 71.47
C VAL A 16 -7.34 -4.40 71.30
N ALA A 17 -6.97 -5.49 70.64
CA ALA A 17 -7.73 -6.75 70.66
C ALA A 17 -6.88 -7.82 71.34
N ALA A 18 -7.36 -8.29 72.49
CA ALA A 18 -6.73 -9.30 73.32
C ALA A 18 -6.88 -10.71 72.72
N ALA A 19 -5.89 -11.55 73.05
CA ALA A 19 -5.65 -12.89 72.55
C ALA A 19 -6.70 -13.94 72.93
N ALA A 20 -6.85 -14.94 72.06
CA ALA A 20 -7.22 -16.31 72.44
C ALA A 20 -6.45 -17.29 71.54
N ALA A 21 -5.29 -17.75 72.00
CA ALA A 21 -4.55 -18.84 71.38
C ALA A 21 -5.13 -20.17 71.85
N LEU A 22 -5.95 -20.82 71.02
CA LEU A 22 -6.36 -22.21 71.18
C LEU A 22 -5.30 -23.09 70.51
N LEU A 23 -4.46 -23.72 71.33
CA LEU A 23 -3.56 -24.81 70.90
C LEU A 23 -4.40 -26.07 70.68
N PHE A 24 -4.81 -26.31 69.44
CA PHE A 24 -5.24 -27.64 69.02
C PHE A 24 -4.02 -28.42 68.53
N THR A 25 -3.53 -29.35 69.35
CA THR A 25 -2.67 -30.44 68.91
C THR A 25 -3.48 -31.39 68.03
N GLY A 26 -3.57 -31.05 66.73
CA GLY A 26 -4.10 -31.94 65.71
C GLY A 26 -3.03 -32.94 65.28
N CYS A 27 -3.34 -34.23 65.38
CA CYS A 27 -2.52 -35.29 64.79
C CYS A 27 -2.32 -34.99 63.29
N ALA A 28 -1.07 -34.87 62.86
CA ALA A 28 -0.72 -34.82 61.45
C ALA A 28 -1.02 -36.19 60.82
N GLY A 29 -2.23 -36.35 60.28
CA GLY A 29 -2.50 -37.39 59.30
C GLY A 29 -1.69 -37.07 58.04
N GLU A 30 -0.96 -38.05 57.52
CA GLU A 30 -0.26 -37.92 56.23
C GLU A 30 -1.25 -37.42 55.17
N PRO A 31 -0.89 -36.39 54.38
CA PRO A 31 -1.75 -35.94 53.31
C PRO A 31 -1.99 -37.11 52.36
N SER A 32 -3.27 -37.37 52.09
CA SER A 32 -3.72 -38.40 51.15
C SER A 32 -2.93 -38.29 49.83
N PRO A 33 -2.61 -39.40 49.14
CA PRO A 33 -1.89 -39.37 47.86
C PRO A 33 -2.55 -38.46 46.81
N VAL A 34 -3.84 -38.15 46.95
CA VAL A 34 -4.57 -37.17 46.14
C VAL A 34 -4.08 -35.73 46.37
N THR A 35 -3.74 -35.35 47.61
CA THR A 35 -3.24 -34.00 47.94
C THR A 35 -1.80 -33.79 47.48
N LYS A 36 -1.00 -34.87 47.37
CA LYS A 36 0.34 -34.83 46.77
C LYS A 36 0.31 -34.71 45.23
N ALA A 37 -0.73 -35.24 44.59
CA ALA A 37 -0.89 -35.19 43.13
C ALA A 37 -1.27 -33.79 42.60
N VAL A 38 -1.99 -32.98 43.39
CA VAL A 38 -2.37 -31.61 42.98
C VAL A 38 -1.24 -30.60 43.19
N ALA A 39 -0.33 -30.85 44.14
CA ALA A 39 0.83 -29.99 44.40
C ALA A 39 2.01 -30.17 43.42
N GLY A 40 1.98 -31.21 42.59
CA GLY A 40 3.00 -31.54 41.59
C GLY A 40 2.61 -31.25 40.13
N ALA A 41 1.40 -30.77 39.89
CA ALA A 41 1.01 -30.33 38.56
C ALA A 41 1.70 -28.99 38.27
N ALA A 42 2.71 -29.01 37.39
CA ALA A 42 3.22 -27.78 36.78
C ALA A 42 2.03 -26.96 36.27
N PRO A 43 2.00 -25.63 36.46
CA PRO A 43 0.91 -24.80 35.96
C PRO A 43 0.77 -25.09 34.47
N VAL A 44 -0.40 -25.62 34.08
CA VAL A 44 -0.74 -25.80 32.67
C VAL A 44 -0.58 -24.42 32.05
N ALA A 45 0.40 -24.27 31.16
CA ALA A 45 0.66 -22.98 30.51
C ALA A 45 -0.65 -22.53 29.86
N GLN A 46 -1.24 -21.44 30.37
CA GLN A 46 -2.43 -20.89 29.74
C GLN A 46 -2.07 -20.55 28.30
N PRO A 47 -2.94 -20.87 27.31
CA PRO A 47 -2.69 -20.48 25.94
C PRO A 47 -2.54 -18.96 25.92
N LYS A 48 -1.33 -18.49 25.62
CA LYS A 48 -1.11 -17.06 25.44
C LYS A 48 -1.95 -16.64 24.25
N ASN A 49 -2.77 -15.60 24.42
CA ASN A 49 -3.54 -15.06 23.32
C ASN A 49 -2.59 -14.47 22.27
N ALA A 50 -2.98 -14.50 21.00
CA ALA A 50 -2.23 -13.82 19.96
C ALA A 50 -2.24 -12.31 20.21
N THR A 51 -1.11 -11.64 20.04
CA THR A 51 -0.99 -10.18 20.15
C THR A 51 0.06 -9.65 19.19
N VAL A 52 -0.18 -8.47 18.63
CA VAL A 52 0.81 -7.76 17.80
C VAL A 52 1.54 -6.71 18.64
N SER A 53 2.86 -6.84 18.72
CA SER A 53 3.73 -5.93 19.47
C SER A 53 4.44 -4.90 18.60
N GLY A 54 4.60 -5.16 17.30
CA GLY A 54 5.37 -4.29 16.40
C GLY A 54 5.01 -4.44 14.92
N ILE A 55 5.26 -3.38 14.15
CA ILE A 55 5.13 -3.33 12.70
C ILE A 55 6.35 -2.60 12.17
N GLN A 56 7.17 -3.27 11.35
CA GLN A 56 8.40 -2.71 10.80
C GLN A 56 8.59 -3.09 9.33
N PRO A 57 8.85 -2.11 8.44
CA PRO A 57 8.75 -0.67 8.69
C PRO A 57 7.31 -0.23 8.99
N ALA A 58 7.14 0.77 9.87
CA ALA A 58 5.83 1.36 10.18
C ALA A 58 5.39 2.42 9.14
N THR A 59 6.27 2.73 8.18
CA THR A 59 6.00 3.64 7.08
C THR A 59 6.53 3.05 5.78
N GLY A 60 5.95 3.39 4.63
CA GLY A 60 6.45 2.94 3.34
C GLY A 60 5.78 3.63 2.17
N SER A 61 6.18 3.21 0.96
CA SER A 61 5.71 3.79 -0.29
C SER A 61 4.20 3.62 -0.48
N VAL A 62 3.55 4.62 -1.06
CA VAL A 62 2.16 4.53 -1.55
C VAL A 62 1.96 3.42 -2.60
N SER A 63 3.03 2.94 -3.23
CA SER A 63 3.00 1.78 -4.13
C SER A 63 3.02 0.43 -3.38
N GLY A 64 3.06 0.45 -2.04
CA GLY A 64 3.10 -0.75 -1.21
C GLY A 64 4.52 -1.18 -0.83
N GLY A 65 4.66 -2.42 -0.39
CA GLY A 65 5.96 -2.97 -0.01
C GLY A 65 5.86 -4.16 0.94
N THR A 66 6.97 -4.57 1.53
CA THR A 66 6.98 -5.67 2.52
C THR A 66 7.06 -5.12 3.93
N VAL A 67 6.19 -5.63 4.81
CA VAL A 67 6.16 -5.30 6.23
C VAL A 67 6.23 -6.56 7.06
N THR A 68 7.00 -6.48 8.14
CA THR A 68 7.06 -7.50 9.19
C THR A 68 6.24 -7.06 10.39
N ILE A 69 5.27 -7.87 10.78
CA ILE A 69 4.48 -7.74 12.00
C ILE A 69 5.08 -8.69 13.04
N THR A 70 5.46 -8.19 14.21
CA THR A 70 6.00 -8.99 15.32
C THR A 70 4.97 -9.11 16.44
N GLY A 71 5.03 -10.19 17.20
CA GLY A 71 4.05 -10.44 18.25
C GLY A 71 4.22 -11.77 18.97
N THR A 72 3.11 -12.31 19.47
CA THR A 72 3.04 -13.63 20.08
C THR A 72 1.90 -14.44 19.48
N ASN A 73 2.09 -15.76 19.37
CA ASN A 73 1.14 -16.74 18.82
C ASN A 73 0.54 -16.35 17.47
N LEU A 74 1.38 -15.80 16.58
CA LEU A 74 0.95 -15.30 15.28
C LEU A 74 0.83 -16.39 14.20
N GLU A 75 1.16 -17.66 14.50
CA GLU A 75 1.10 -18.75 13.52
C GLU A 75 -0.33 -19.05 13.03
N LYS A 76 -1.35 -18.56 13.73
CA LYS A 76 -2.77 -18.70 13.39
C LYS A 76 -3.37 -17.47 12.71
N VAL A 77 -2.57 -16.44 12.45
CA VAL A 77 -3.01 -15.27 11.69
C VAL A 77 -3.36 -15.71 10.27
N ALA A 78 -4.60 -15.42 9.85
CA ALA A 78 -5.11 -15.81 8.54
C ALA A 78 -5.40 -14.60 7.64
N SER A 79 -5.56 -13.41 8.21
CA SER A 79 -5.67 -12.18 7.41
C SER A 79 -5.02 -10.99 8.09
N VAL A 80 -4.49 -10.11 7.25
CA VAL A 80 -3.98 -8.78 7.61
C VAL A 80 -4.60 -7.78 6.65
N GLN A 81 -5.04 -6.65 7.17
CA GLN A 81 -5.52 -5.52 6.38
C GLN A 81 -4.76 -4.25 6.76
N VAL A 82 -4.40 -3.46 5.76
CA VAL A 82 -3.75 -2.15 5.93
C VAL A 82 -4.65 -1.11 5.26
N GLY A 83 -5.24 -0.22 6.05
CA GLY A 83 -6.23 0.74 5.53
C GLY A 83 -7.49 0.09 4.95
N GLY A 84 -7.84 -1.12 5.41
CA GLY A 84 -8.98 -1.88 4.90
C GLY A 84 -8.69 -2.70 3.64
N GLN A 85 -7.51 -2.54 3.02
CA GLN A 85 -7.08 -3.38 1.89
C GLN A 85 -6.35 -4.62 2.40
N ALA A 86 -6.60 -5.77 1.77
CA ALA A 86 -5.96 -7.03 2.13
C ALA A 86 -4.45 -6.97 1.87
N ALA A 87 -3.64 -7.30 2.88
CA ALA A 87 -2.20 -7.46 2.76
C ALA A 87 -1.87 -8.96 2.70
N ALA A 88 -1.23 -9.39 1.61
CA ALA A 88 -0.97 -10.81 1.37
C ALA A 88 0.07 -11.34 2.37
N ILE A 89 -0.29 -12.38 3.11
CA ILE A 89 0.62 -13.03 4.06
C ILE A 89 1.56 -13.94 3.27
N THR A 90 2.87 -13.68 3.35
CA THR A 90 3.92 -14.48 2.68
C THR A 90 4.62 -15.43 3.64
N GLN A 91 4.58 -15.12 4.95
CA GLN A 91 5.14 -15.98 5.99
C GLN A 91 4.38 -15.73 7.30
N ALA A 92 4.07 -16.81 8.03
CA ALA A 92 3.55 -16.74 9.39
C ALA A 92 4.29 -17.74 10.28
N THR A 93 4.72 -17.27 11.45
CA THR A 93 5.42 -18.01 12.49
C THR A 93 4.87 -17.56 13.85
N THR A 94 5.32 -18.17 14.94
CA THR A 94 4.78 -17.88 16.27
C THR A 94 4.99 -16.43 16.72
N ASP A 95 6.06 -15.77 16.31
CA ASP A 95 6.41 -14.41 16.74
C ASP A 95 6.44 -13.38 15.59
N LYS A 96 6.21 -13.84 14.35
CA LYS A 96 6.35 -12.99 13.16
C LYS A 96 5.37 -13.36 12.05
N VAL A 97 4.79 -12.34 11.42
CA VAL A 97 4.05 -12.42 10.15
C VAL A 97 4.67 -11.45 9.15
N VAL A 98 5.01 -11.93 7.96
CA VAL A 98 5.46 -11.08 6.84
C VAL A 98 4.30 -10.90 5.88
N VAL A 99 4.04 -9.65 5.53
CA VAL A 99 2.99 -9.29 4.58
C VAL A 99 3.53 -8.44 3.44
N THR A 100 2.90 -8.60 2.28
CA THR A 100 2.96 -7.63 1.19
C THR A 100 1.84 -6.63 1.40
N VAL A 101 2.20 -5.40 1.76
CA VAL A 101 1.29 -4.25 1.88
C VAL A 101 0.88 -3.83 0.47
N PRO A 102 -0.43 -3.70 0.20
CA PRO A 102 -0.91 -3.27 -1.12
C PRO A 102 -0.56 -1.81 -1.39
N ALA A 103 -0.73 -1.36 -2.64
CA ALA A 103 -0.71 0.06 -2.93
C ALA A 103 -1.84 0.78 -2.16
N ALA A 104 -1.55 1.98 -1.67
CA ALA A 104 -2.51 2.84 -1.02
C ALA A 104 -3.66 3.18 -1.98
N GLN A 105 -4.88 3.30 -1.44
CA GLN A 105 -6.00 3.81 -2.21
C GLN A 105 -5.65 5.17 -2.83
N ASN A 106 -5.82 5.28 -4.15
CA ASN A 106 -5.50 6.45 -4.96
C ASN A 106 -4.06 6.97 -4.79
N PHE A 107 -3.13 6.10 -4.39
CA PHE A 107 -1.75 6.45 -4.08
C PHE A 107 -1.61 7.61 -3.08
N ALA A 108 -2.59 7.75 -2.16
CA ALA A 108 -2.62 8.82 -1.18
C ALA A 108 -1.70 8.52 0.01
N ALA A 109 -0.90 9.52 0.41
CA ALA A 109 -0.12 9.45 1.63
C ALA A 109 -1.01 9.62 2.88
N GLY A 110 -0.66 8.94 3.97
CA GLY A 110 -1.42 9.04 5.22
C GLY A 110 -1.26 7.82 6.12
N ALA A 111 -1.57 8.02 7.41
CA ALA A 111 -1.61 6.94 8.39
C ALA A 111 -2.92 6.16 8.25
N VAL A 112 -2.81 4.84 8.18
CA VAL A 112 -3.94 3.92 8.08
C VAL A 112 -3.86 2.84 9.18
N PRO A 113 -5.01 2.35 9.68
CA PRO A 113 -5.01 1.29 10.68
C PRO A 113 -4.49 -0.03 10.10
N VAL A 114 -3.86 -0.83 10.96
CA VAL A 114 -3.55 -2.23 10.67
C VAL A 114 -4.46 -3.13 11.49
N ALA A 115 -5.22 -3.97 10.79
CA ALA A 115 -6.08 -4.98 11.39
C ALA A 115 -5.52 -6.37 11.10
N VAL A 116 -5.57 -7.24 12.10
CA VAL A 116 -5.08 -8.62 12.01
C VAL A 116 -6.17 -9.52 12.57
N ALA A 117 -6.44 -10.64 11.90
CA ALA A 117 -7.40 -11.63 12.37
C ALA A 117 -6.89 -13.06 12.22
N ASP A 118 -7.32 -13.93 13.13
CA ASP A 118 -7.04 -15.36 13.08
C ASP A 118 -7.90 -16.10 12.06
N SER A 119 -7.69 -17.41 11.93
CA SER A 119 -8.45 -18.28 11.01
C SER A 119 -9.95 -18.38 11.30
N ALA A 120 -10.40 -17.97 12.50
CA ALA A 120 -11.81 -17.90 12.85
C ALA A 120 -12.40 -16.49 12.58
N GLY A 121 -11.62 -15.58 12.00
CA GLY A 121 -12.01 -14.19 11.78
C GLY A 121 -11.99 -13.33 13.04
N LYS A 122 -11.44 -13.83 14.15
CA LYS A 122 -11.37 -13.07 15.40
C LYS A 122 -10.19 -12.10 15.35
N ALA A 123 -10.46 -10.85 15.73
CA ALA A 123 -9.45 -9.81 15.77
C ALA A 123 -8.31 -10.17 16.75
N VAL A 124 -7.08 -10.07 16.26
CA VAL A 124 -5.85 -10.11 17.06
C VAL A 124 -5.56 -8.68 17.52
N PRO A 125 -5.39 -8.42 18.83
CA PRO A 125 -5.08 -7.09 19.34
C PRO A 125 -3.82 -6.50 18.69
N THR A 126 -3.95 -5.30 18.13
CA THR A 126 -2.86 -4.54 17.53
C THR A 126 -2.44 -3.33 18.35
N ASP A 127 -3.07 -3.05 19.50
CA ASP A 127 -2.78 -1.88 20.35
C ASP A 127 -2.75 -0.56 19.55
N GLY A 128 -3.63 -0.43 18.55
CA GLY A 128 -3.75 0.78 17.74
C GLY A 128 -2.59 1.02 16.76
N LYS A 129 -1.81 -0.01 16.41
CA LYS A 129 -0.73 0.12 15.43
C LYS A 129 -1.28 0.58 14.08
N THR A 130 -0.52 1.46 13.45
CA THR A 130 -0.80 2.02 12.13
C THR A 130 0.38 1.79 11.20
N PHE A 131 0.10 1.89 9.91
CA PHE A 131 1.10 2.00 8.86
C PHE A 131 0.92 3.35 8.17
N THR A 132 2.00 4.07 7.85
CA THR A 132 1.92 5.36 7.17
C THR A 132 2.44 5.26 5.75
N TYR A 133 1.55 5.46 4.78
CA TYR A 133 1.93 5.61 3.38
C TYR A 133 2.58 6.97 3.12
N GLN A 134 3.62 6.98 2.30
CA GLN A 134 4.36 8.17 1.91
C GLN A 134 4.68 8.13 0.41
N VAL A 135 4.68 9.29 -0.23
CA VAL A 135 5.22 9.48 -1.58
C VAL A 135 6.73 9.60 -1.45
N VAL A 136 7.45 8.53 -1.78
CA VAL A 136 8.91 8.45 -1.53
C VAL A 136 9.72 8.10 -2.77
N SER A 137 9.06 7.78 -3.88
CA SER A 137 9.72 7.44 -5.14
C SER A 137 9.21 8.30 -6.31
N PRO A 138 9.98 8.40 -7.41
CA PRO A 138 9.50 8.94 -8.68
C PRO A 138 8.18 8.33 -9.16
N VAL A 139 8.06 7.00 -9.05
CA VAL A 139 6.84 6.26 -9.41
C VAL A 139 5.65 6.72 -8.56
N ASP A 140 5.86 6.93 -7.26
CA ASP A 140 4.82 7.41 -6.36
C ASP A 140 4.33 8.80 -6.75
N GLN A 141 5.24 9.70 -7.14
CA GLN A 141 4.90 11.05 -7.59
C GLN A 141 4.10 11.01 -8.89
N GLN A 142 4.49 10.15 -9.83
CA GLN A 142 3.78 9.93 -11.07
C GLN A 142 2.34 9.43 -10.83
N LEU A 143 2.17 8.41 -9.99
CA LEU A 143 0.87 7.80 -9.72
C LEU A 143 -0.04 8.71 -8.90
N ALA A 144 0.51 9.43 -7.92
CA ALA A 144 -0.23 10.45 -7.19
C ALA A 144 -0.72 11.58 -8.11
N TYR A 145 0.09 11.99 -9.09
CA TYR A 145 -0.34 12.95 -10.11
C TYR A 145 -1.46 12.38 -10.97
N ALA A 146 -1.31 11.15 -11.47
CA ALA A 146 -2.32 10.50 -12.28
C ALA A 146 -3.68 10.45 -11.55
N MET A 147 -3.69 10.04 -10.27
CA MET A 147 -4.92 9.97 -9.47
C MET A 147 -5.52 11.35 -9.14
N ALA A 148 -4.71 12.39 -9.06
CA ALA A 148 -5.19 13.75 -8.82
C ALA A 148 -5.80 14.40 -10.07
N HIS A 149 -5.42 13.93 -11.27
CA HIS A 149 -5.68 14.65 -12.52
C HIS A 149 -6.46 13.87 -13.59
N TRP A 150 -6.67 12.55 -13.45
CA TRP A 150 -7.35 11.73 -14.46
C TRP A 150 -8.75 12.25 -14.87
N ASN A 151 -9.46 12.94 -13.97
CA ASN A 151 -10.74 13.62 -14.23
C ASN A 151 -10.74 15.11 -13.85
N ASN A 152 -9.58 15.65 -13.49
CA ASN A 152 -9.42 17.03 -13.05
C ASN A 152 -8.21 17.64 -13.76
N TYR A 153 -8.46 18.07 -14.98
CA TYR A 153 -7.44 18.45 -15.95
C TYR A 153 -6.60 19.63 -15.44
N ASN A 154 -5.27 19.50 -15.52
CA ASN A 154 -4.33 20.57 -15.15
C ASN A 154 -4.14 21.59 -16.28
N THR A 155 -5.25 22.16 -16.76
CA THR A 155 -5.26 23.05 -17.94
C THR A 155 -4.52 24.36 -17.71
N ALA A 156 -4.45 24.83 -16.47
CA ALA A 156 -3.71 26.05 -16.12
C ALA A 156 -2.20 25.92 -16.37
N GLN A 157 -1.65 24.72 -16.24
CA GLN A 157 -0.21 24.48 -16.43
C GLN A 157 0.10 23.89 -17.82
N TYR A 158 -0.71 22.96 -18.31
CA TYR A 158 -0.40 22.15 -19.49
C TYR A 158 -1.39 22.30 -20.64
N GLY A 159 -2.39 23.18 -20.50
CA GLY A 159 -3.40 23.41 -21.52
C GLY A 159 -4.38 22.26 -21.70
N ASP A 160 -5.27 22.43 -22.67
CA ASP A 160 -6.25 21.44 -23.10
C ASP A 160 -5.95 21.02 -24.54
N LEU A 161 -5.51 19.78 -24.75
CA LEU A 161 -5.23 19.23 -26.08
C LEU A 161 -6.40 18.40 -26.63
N ASN A 162 -7.57 18.38 -25.98
CA ASN A 162 -8.75 17.71 -26.52
C ASN A 162 -9.19 18.25 -27.89
N PRO A 163 -9.16 19.57 -28.16
CA PRO A 163 -9.57 20.10 -29.47
C PRO A 163 -8.75 19.58 -30.65
N VAL A 164 -7.55 19.06 -30.39
CA VAL A 164 -6.65 18.48 -31.41
C VAL A 164 -6.50 16.95 -31.27
N GLY A 165 -7.25 16.33 -30.35
CA GLY A 165 -7.22 14.89 -30.07
C GLY A 165 -5.99 14.40 -29.29
N GLY A 166 -5.17 15.32 -28.77
CA GLY A 166 -3.85 15.01 -28.20
C GLY A 166 -3.82 14.79 -26.69
N ASP A 167 -4.95 14.84 -26.01
CA ASP A 167 -4.94 14.99 -24.55
C ASP A 167 -4.55 13.72 -23.77
N CYS A 168 -4.76 12.54 -24.33
CA CYS A 168 -4.23 11.28 -23.78
C CYS A 168 -2.70 11.32 -23.66
N ALA A 169 -2.01 11.76 -24.72
CA ALA A 169 -0.58 11.99 -24.72
C ALA A 169 -0.18 13.17 -23.83
N ASN A 170 -0.96 14.26 -23.83
CA ASN A 170 -0.74 15.39 -22.92
C ASN A 170 -0.72 14.92 -21.46
N PHE A 171 -1.74 14.19 -21.03
CA PHE A 171 -1.87 13.68 -19.67
C PHE A 171 -0.71 12.76 -19.29
N VAL A 172 -0.40 11.77 -20.14
CA VAL A 172 0.73 10.87 -19.90
C VAL A 172 2.03 11.65 -19.79
N SER A 173 2.25 12.65 -20.64
CA SER A 173 3.43 13.51 -20.56
C SER A 173 3.53 14.25 -19.22
N GLN A 174 2.40 14.75 -18.71
CA GLN A 174 2.34 15.39 -17.39
C GLN A 174 2.71 14.43 -16.26
N THR A 175 2.24 13.17 -16.32
CA THR A 175 2.64 12.16 -15.33
C THR A 175 4.16 11.94 -15.35
N LEU A 176 4.79 11.93 -16.53
CA LEU A 176 6.23 11.76 -16.67
C LEU A 176 7.00 12.95 -16.09
N VAL A 177 6.50 14.18 -16.27
CA VAL A 177 7.06 15.36 -15.57
C VAL A 177 6.93 15.21 -14.05
N ALA A 178 5.78 14.74 -13.55
CA ALA A 178 5.58 14.49 -12.12
C ALA A 178 6.50 13.38 -11.59
N ARG A 179 6.84 12.38 -12.41
CA ARG A 179 7.87 11.38 -12.13
C ARG A 179 9.28 11.99 -12.02
N GLY A 180 9.47 13.21 -12.51
CA GLY A 180 10.74 13.93 -12.49
C GLY A 180 11.45 14.04 -13.85
N TRP A 181 10.80 13.61 -14.95
CA TRP A 181 11.35 13.85 -16.28
C TRP A 181 11.45 15.34 -16.55
N GLN A 182 12.55 15.74 -17.17
CA GLN A 182 12.78 17.11 -17.58
C GLN A 182 12.44 17.25 -19.05
N MET A 183 11.62 18.27 -19.37
CA MET A 183 11.38 18.67 -20.76
C MET A 183 12.69 19.03 -21.46
N ASN A 184 12.72 18.86 -22.77
CA ASN A 184 13.87 19.21 -23.61
C ASN A 184 13.39 19.73 -24.97
N SER A 185 14.30 19.98 -25.92
CA SER A 185 13.95 20.55 -27.24
C SER A 185 13.01 19.68 -28.07
N ASP A 186 12.96 18.37 -27.81
CA ASP A 186 12.25 17.40 -28.64
C ASP A 186 10.93 16.97 -27.99
N TRP A 187 10.86 16.99 -26.66
CA TRP A 187 9.67 16.68 -25.84
C TRP A 187 9.39 17.80 -24.85
N TYR A 188 8.40 18.64 -25.15
CA TYR A 188 8.05 19.83 -24.34
C TYR A 188 6.59 20.29 -24.47
N ASN A 189 6.16 21.05 -23.46
CA ASN A 189 4.96 21.88 -23.47
C ASN A 189 5.25 23.18 -22.73
N HIS A 190 4.97 24.30 -23.38
CA HIS A 190 5.16 25.65 -22.87
C HIS A 190 3.84 26.42 -22.88
N ASP A 191 3.71 27.33 -21.91
CA ASP A 191 2.63 28.31 -21.84
C ASP A 191 1.23 27.69 -21.97
N ALA A 192 0.99 26.61 -21.21
CA ALA A 192 -0.28 25.87 -21.21
C ALA A 192 -0.71 25.43 -22.61
N ALA A 193 0.16 24.66 -23.28
CA ALA A 193 -0.01 24.16 -24.65
C ALA A 193 -0.15 25.24 -25.74
N ALA A 194 0.31 26.47 -25.51
CA ALA A 194 0.44 27.43 -26.60
C ALA A 194 1.58 27.06 -27.57
N ASP A 195 2.62 26.39 -27.07
CA ASP A 195 3.72 25.81 -27.84
C ASP A 195 4.09 24.44 -27.25
N TRP A 196 3.93 23.37 -28.02
CA TRP A 196 4.22 22.00 -27.58
C TRP A 196 4.74 21.16 -28.76
N SER A 197 5.60 20.19 -28.47
CA SER A 197 6.16 19.33 -29.52
C SER A 197 5.22 18.17 -29.87
N PRO A 198 5.24 17.64 -31.10
CA PRO A 198 4.47 16.44 -31.43
C PRO A 198 4.73 15.27 -30.47
N ALA A 199 5.96 15.07 -30.01
CA ALA A 199 6.29 14.02 -29.03
C ALA A 199 5.59 14.19 -27.68
N TRP A 200 5.17 15.40 -27.32
CA TRP A 200 4.43 15.68 -26.08
C TRP A 200 2.96 15.27 -26.17
N GLY A 201 2.29 15.62 -27.27
CA GLY A 201 0.82 15.59 -27.37
C GLY A 201 0.26 14.72 -28.50
N TYR A 202 1.08 13.97 -29.24
CA TYR A 202 0.61 13.10 -30.32
C TYR A 202 1.21 11.69 -30.19
N VAL A 203 0.36 10.68 -30.06
CA VAL A 203 0.76 9.31 -29.66
C VAL A 203 1.82 8.68 -30.57
N PRO A 204 1.70 8.69 -31.92
CA PRO A 204 2.75 8.13 -32.78
C PRO A 204 4.09 8.85 -32.64
N ALA A 205 4.09 10.17 -32.44
CA ALA A 205 5.32 10.94 -32.24
C ALA A 205 5.91 10.70 -30.85
N MET A 206 5.08 10.54 -29.82
CA MET A 206 5.52 10.14 -28.48
C MET A 206 6.20 8.77 -28.50
N ASP A 207 5.57 7.77 -29.15
CA ASP A 207 6.14 6.43 -29.29
C ASP A 207 7.48 6.44 -30.03
N THR A 208 7.55 7.19 -31.13
CA THR A 208 8.79 7.40 -31.88
C THR A 208 9.87 8.01 -30.99
N TYR A 209 9.54 9.05 -30.22
CA TYR A 209 10.47 9.68 -29.29
C TYR A 209 10.96 8.70 -28.21
N PHE A 210 10.07 7.88 -27.64
CA PHE A 210 10.45 6.84 -26.67
C PHE A 210 11.38 5.81 -27.29
N ARG A 211 11.08 5.32 -28.49
CA ARG A 211 11.90 4.32 -29.20
C ARG A 211 13.30 4.87 -29.51
N GLU A 212 13.38 6.08 -30.06
CA GLU A 212 14.64 6.71 -30.43
C GLU A 212 15.51 7.07 -29.21
N ASN A 213 14.89 7.33 -28.05
CA ASN A 213 15.58 7.71 -26.83
C ASN A 213 15.62 6.62 -25.76
N ALA A 214 15.22 5.38 -26.08
CA ALA A 214 14.96 4.32 -25.11
C ALA A 214 16.18 4.06 -24.20
N ALA A 215 17.38 3.94 -24.77
CA ALA A 215 18.60 3.71 -23.99
C ALA A 215 18.93 4.87 -23.02
N LYS A 216 18.70 6.11 -23.42
CA LYS A 216 18.97 7.31 -22.61
C LYS A 216 17.97 7.44 -21.47
N LEU A 217 16.69 7.24 -21.79
CA LEU A 217 15.56 7.33 -20.86
C LEU A 217 15.42 6.08 -19.97
N GLY A 218 16.09 4.98 -20.31
CA GLY A 218 15.99 3.72 -19.59
C GLY A 218 14.65 3.03 -19.82
N LEU A 219 14.19 3.02 -21.07
CA LEU A 219 12.94 2.40 -21.49
C LEU A 219 13.19 1.03 -22.13
N THR A 220 12.29 0.10 -21.86
CA THR A 220 12.25 -1.20 -22.54
C THR A 220 10.85 -1.40 -23.11
N GLU A 221 10.77 -1.76 -24.39
CA GLU A 221 9.50 -2.10 -25.05
C GLU A 221 9.11 -3.55 -24.73
N TYR A 222 7.83 -3.79 -24.41
CA TYR A 222 7.28 -5.12 -24.18
C TYR A 222 5.92 -5.28 -24.87
N SER A 223 5.65 -6.45 -25.45
CA SER A 223 4.32 -6.72 -26.01
C SER A 223 3.29 -7.01 -24.91
N PHE A 224 2.01 -7.04 -25.28
CA PHE A 224 0.91 -7.44 -24.38
C PHE A 224 1.00 -8.86 -23.82
N ASP A 225 1.84 -9.73 -24.39
CA ASP A 225 2.07 -11.08 -23.87
C ASP A 225 3.09 -11.09 -22.72
N GLN A 226 3.90 -10.04 -22.58
CA GLN A 226 4.99 -9.95 -21.60
C GLN A 226 4.56 -9.21 -20.33
N ARG A 227 3.32 -9.46 -19.87
CA ARG A 227 2.70 -8.78 -18.72
C ARG A 227 3.46 -8.99 -17.43
N ASP A 228 4.23 -10.07 -17.32
CA ASP A 228 5.09 -10.38 -16.18
C ASP A 228 6.26 -9.39 -16.01
N LYS A 229 6.51 -8.53 -17.01
CA LYS A 229 7.53 -7.47 -16.96
C LYS A 229 6.98 -6.11 -16.58
N ILE A 230 5.66 -5.95 -16.55
CA ILE A 230 5.03 -4.64 -16.40
C ILE A 230 4.91 -4.27 -14.93
N LYS A 231 5.13 -3.00 -14.65
CA LYS A 231 5.09 -2.43 -13.30
C LYS A 231 4.33 -1.12 -13.27
N LEU A 232 3.96 -0.69 -12.07
CA LEU A 232 3.30 0.59 -11.84
C LEU A 232 4.12 1.75 -12.43
N GLY A 233 3.43 2.68 -13.09
CA GLY A 233 4.03 3.83 -13.75
C GLY A 233 4.63 3.56 -15.14
N ASP A 234 4.56 2.31 -15.62
CA ASP A 234 4.83 2.02 -17.04
C ASP A 234 3.75 2.65 -17.93
N ILE A 235 4.06 2.84 -19.20
CA ILE A 235 3.15 3.45 -20.18
C ILE A 235 2.65 2.38 -21.13
N VAL A 236 1.36 2.41 -21.48
CA VAL A 236 0.75 1.53 -22.48
C VAL A 236 0.36 2.34 -23.71
N MET A 237 0.72 1.84 -24.88
CA MET A 237 0.40 2.38 -26.19
C MET A 237 -0.60 1.46 -26.88
N PHE A 238 -1.54 2.04 -27.60
CA PHE A 238 -2.61 1.30 -28.27
C PHE A 238 -2.75 1.70 -29.73
N ASP A 239 -2.95 0.69 -30.58
CA ASP A 239 -3.59 0.80 -31.88
C ASP A 239 -4.95 0.10 -31.75
N TRP A 240 -6.02 0.89 -31.80
CA TRP A 240 -7.37 0.40 -31.52
C TRP A 240 -7.98 -0.40 -32.65
N ASN A 241 -7.50 -0.20 -33.88
CA ASN A 241 -8.13 -0.74 -35.09
C ASN A 241 -7.16 -1.54 -35.97
N ASP A 242 -5.95 -1.81 -35.47
CA ASP A 242 -4.92 -2.64 -36.10
C ASP A 242 -4.56 -2.14 -37.51
N ASN A 243 -4.30 -0.84 -37.60
CA ASN A 243 -3.95 -0.16 -38.86
C ASN A 243 -2.48 0.28 -38.94
N ASP A 244 -1.65 -0.20 -38.02
CA ASP A 244 -0.24 0.16 -37.83
C ASP A 244 -0.01 1.62 -37.40
N SER A 245 -1.02 2.27 -36.82
CA SER A 245 -0.93 3.62 -36.25
C SER A 245 -1.50 3.64 -34.84
N LEU A 246 -0.66 4.08 -33.89
CA LEU A 246 -1.08 4.22 -32.50
C LEU A 246 -2.11 5.36 -32.34
N ASP A 247 -3.21 5.05 -31.68
CA ASP A 247 -4.35 5.94 -31.44
C ASP A 247 -4.34 6.53 -30.03
N HIS A 248 -3.84 5.79 -29.04
CA HIS A 248 -4.03 6.13 -27.64
C HIS A 248 -2.88 5.70 -26.73
N VAL A 249 -2.78 6.38 -25.60
CA VAL A 249 -1.75 6.12 -24.59
C VAL A 249 -2.32 6.32 -23.19
N GLN A 250 -1.94 5.45 -22.27
CA GLN A 250 -2.33 5.52 -20.86
C GLN A 250 -1.16 5.16 -19.94
N ILE A 251 -1.28 5.48 -18.66
CA ILE A 251 -0.33 5.08 -17.61
C ILE A 251 -0.85 3.84 -16.88
N VAL A 252 0.03 2.89 -16.55
CA VAL A 252 -0.26 1.72 -15.71
C VAL A 252 -0.37 2.13 -14.24
N THR A 253 -1.55 1.92 -13.66
CA THR A 253 -1.90 2.26 -12.27
C THR A 253 -2.22 1.05 -11.40
N GLY A 254 -2.28 -0.15 -11.97
CA GLY A 254 -2.43 -1.40 -11.22
C GLY A 254 -1.81 -2.58 -11.95
N VAL A 255 -1.14 -3.46 -11.20
CA VAL A 255 -0.67 -4.76 -11.68
C VAL A 255 -0.96 -5.77 -10.59
N HIS A 256 -1.88 -6.70 -10.84
CA HIS A 256 -2.28 -7.72 -9.88
C HIS A 256 -1.93 -9.10 -10.43
N ASN A 257 -1.43 -9.99 -9.57
CA ASN A 257 -1.08 -11.35 -9.95
C ASN A 257 -1.84 -12.34 -9.06
N ASP A 258 -2.85 -12.96 -9.64
CA ASP A 258 -3.67 -13.98 -9.01
C ASP A 258 -3.27 -15.36 -9.56
N ASN A 259 -2.38 -16.06 -8.85
CA ASN A 259 -1.91 -17.40 -9.20
C ASN A 259 -1.39 -17.53 -10.64
N GLY A 260 -0.65 -16.52 -11.11
CA GLY A 260 -0.08 -16.47 -12.47
C GLY A 260 -0.94 -15.75 -13.49
N LYS A 261 -2.21 -15.43 -13.18
CA LYS A 261 -3.01 -14.51 -14.01
C LYS A 261 -2.66 -13.08 -13.65
N ILE A 262 -2.09 -12.33 -14.60
CA ILE A 262 -1.74 -10.93 -14.42
C ILE A 262 -2.83 -10.04 -15.03
N THR A 263 -3.46 -9.21 -14.21
CA THR A 263 -4.36 -8.14 -14.66
C THR A 263 -3.66 -6.79 -14.53
N ILE A 264 -3.90 -5.92 -15.50
CA ILE A 264 -3.29 -4.59 -15.58
C ILE A 264 -4.40 -3.56 -15.60
N GLN A 265 -4.26 -2.55 -14.75
CA GLN A 265 -5.17 -1.42 -14.66
C GLN A 265 -4.45 -0.14 -15.07
N MET A 266 -5.19 0.79 -15.66
CA MET A 266 -4.65 1.95 -16.36
C MET A 266 -5.40 3.22 -15.98
N ALA A 267 -4.81 4.38 -16.22
CA ALA A 267 -5.49 5.67 -16.15
C ALA A 267 -5.13 6.53 -17.36
N GLY A 268 -6.09 7.34 -17.83
CA GLY A 268 -5.89 8.22 -18.98
C GLY A 268 -7.05 9.18 -19.21
N HIS A 269 -6.85 10.09 -20.16
CA HIS A 269 -7.86 11.06 -20.65
C HIS A 269 -8.53 10.56 -21.95
N ASN A 270 -9.42 11.36 -22.53
CA ASN A 270 -10.24 11.11 -23.75
C ASN A 270 -11.31 10.01 -23.60
N GLU A 271 -11.13 9.11 -22.64
CA GLU A 271 -12.17 8.39 -21.94
C GLU A 271 -11.74 8.38 -20.47
N ASP A 272 -12.06 9.43 -19.72
CA ASP A 272 -11.47 9.66 -18.40
C ASP A 272 -11.70 8.46 -17.47
N ASN A 273 -10.61 7.83 -17.04
CA ASN A 273 -10.68 6.66 -16.17
C ASN A 273 -9.53 6.62 -15.17
N ASP A 274 -9.84 6.13 -13.97
CA ASP A 274 -8.88 5.60 -13.01
C ASP A 274 -9.09 4.08 -12.86
N TYR A 275 -8.01 3.32 -13.05
CA TYR A 275 -7.99 1.87 -12.92
C TYR A 275 -8.79 1.07 -13.97
N ARG A 276 -8.88 1.56 -15.21
CA ARG A 276 -9.48 0.83 -16.35
C ARG A 276 -8.74 -0.47 -16.61
N ASP A 277 -9.48 -1.58 -16.72
CA ASP A 277 -8.92 -2.91 -16.93
C ASP A 277 -8.50 -3.13 -18.39
N LEU A 278 -7.23 -3.47 -18.61
CA LEU A 278 -6.66 -3.66 -19.93
C LEU A 278 -7.38 -4.76 -20.73
N ASP A 279 -7.72 -5.88 -20.09
CA ASP A 279 -8.35 -7.01 -20.79
C ASP A 279 -9.75 -6.64 -21.27
N HIS A 280 -10.54 -5.99 -20.43
CA HIS A 280 -11.83 -5.43 -20.83
C HIS A 280 -11.67 -4.47 -22.01
N THR A 281 -10.67 -3.59 -21.97
CA THR A 281 -10.43 -2.62 -23.04
C THR A 281 -10.13 -3.27 -24.38
N ILE A 282 -9.21 -4.23 -24.44
CA ILE A 282 -8.80 -4.82 -25.74
C ILE A 282 -9.71 -5.96 -26.23
N THR A 283 -10.61 -6.48 -25.37
CA THR A 283 -11.51 -7.59 -25.74
C THR A 283 -12.98 -7.20 -25.86
N VAL A 284 -13.41 -6.14 -25.17
CA VAL A 284 -14.81 -5.69 -25.14
C VAL A 284 -14.98 -4.31 -25.78
N GLU A 285 -14.20 -3.33 -25.35
CA GLU A 285 -14.34 -1.93 -25.80
C GLU A 285 -13.74 -1.73 -27.20
N HIS A 286 -12.56 -2.30 -27.43
CA HIS A 286 -11.83 -2.29 -28.70
C HIS A 286 -11.40 -3.72 -29.08
N PRO A 287 -12.34 -4.60 -29.49
CA PRO A 287 -12.02 -5.99 -29.78
C PRO A 287 -10.98 -6.11 -30.89
N GLY A 288 -9.84 -6.72 -30.59
CA GLY A 288 -8.74 -6.93 -31.54
C GLY A 288 -7.68 -5.83 -31.51
N ALA A 289 -7.78 -4.85 -30.62
CA ALA A 289 -6.74 -3.86 -30.40
C ALA A 289 -5.39 -4.51 -30.07
N ILE A 290 -4.34 -3.93 -30.62
CA ILE A 290 -2.95 -4.31 -30.35
C ILE A 290 -2.20 -3.15 -29.70
N GLY A 291 -0.98 -3.41 -29.26
CA GLY A 291 -0.15 -2.39 -28.65
C GLY A 291 1.03 -2.98 -27.90
N HIS A 292 1.67 -2.11 -27.14
CA HIS A 292 2.86 -2.43 -26.37
C HIS A 292 2.97 -1.55 -25.14
N PHE A 293 3.86 -1.95 -24.25
CA PHE A 293 4.25 -1.19 -23.08
C PHE A 293 5.62 -0.58 -23.27
N TRP A 294 5.80 0.61 -22.71
CA TRP A 294 7.10 1.15 -22.36
C TRP A 294 7.33 0.99 -20.87
N SER A 295 8.28 0.13 -20.53
CA SER A 295 8.66 -0.13 -19.14
C SER A 295 9.78 0.80 -18.70
N LEU A 296 9.52 1.62 -17.68
CA LEU A 296 10.42 2.68 -17.22
C LEU A 296 11.34 2.18 -16.10
N SER A 297 12.64 2.06 -16.34
CA SER A 297 13.60 1.60 -15.31
C SER A 297 14.03 2.68 -14.32
N LYS A 298 13.74 3.95 -14.62
CA LYS A 298 14.09 5.13 -13.81
C LYS A 298 12.86 5.92 -13.43
#